data_AF-A0AAV5YPY8-F1
#
_entry.id   AF-A0AAV5YPY8-F1
#
_cell.length_a   1.000
_cell.length_b   1.000
_cell.length_c   1.000
_cell.angle_alpha   90.00
_cell.angle_beta   90.00
_cell.angle_gamma   90.00
#
_symmetry.space_group_name_H-M   'P 1'
#
loop_
_entity.id
_entity.type
_entity.pdbx_description
1 polymer ?
#
loop_
_entity_poly.entity_id
_entity_poly.type
_entity_poly.pdbx_seq_one_letter_code
_entity_poly.pdbx_strand_id
1 'polypeptide(L)'
;VRRRGEFMQEAVPVGTGAMAALLGVDLATAEQVCAEAAQGEVVGVANINSPGQIAIAGHRAAVERAVAGATARGAKKSVMLPVSAPFHCALMKPAADRLAAELERVPVSAPRIAVVRNVDAGVTTTADEVKPFLVQQVASPVRWTDCTERLQREGATAFLEVGPGRVLTGLLKRTLDGVRGHSVEDPASLEKAVAAVQGGAG
;
A
#
# COMPACT_ATOMS: atom_id res chain seq x y z
N VAL A 1 3.18 -8.65 -13.93
CA VAL A 1 3.87 -7.63 -13.07
C VAL A 1 4.67 -6.63 -13.90
N ARG A 2 5.57 -7.05 -14.80
CA ARG A 2 6.43 -6.14 -15.60
C ARG A 2 5.69 -4.94 -16.23
N ARG A 3 4.64 -5.21 -17.00
CA ARG A 3 3.87 -4.17 -17.72
C ARG A 3 3.22 -3.14 -16.81
N ARG A 4 2.72 -3.56 -15.65
CA ARG A 4 2.19 -2.64 -14.63
C ARG A 4 3.29 -1.67 -14.16
N GLY A 5 4.49 -2.18 -13.91
CA GLY A 5 5.65 -1.37 -13.53
C GLY A 5 6.01 -0.36 -14.61
N GLU A 6 6.13 -0.80 -15.87
CA GLU A 6 6.39 0.07 -17.03
C GLU A 6 5.34 1.18 -17.14
N PHE A 7 4.05 0.83 -17.09
CA PHE A 7 2.96 1.81 -17.23
C PHE A 7 2.95 2.84 -16.12
N MET A 8 3.18 2.43 -14.87
CA MET A 8 3.23 3.35 -13.72
C MET A 8 4.47 4.26 -13.78
N GLN A 9 5.60 3.75 -14.28
CA GLN A 9 6.82 4.53 -14.43
C GLN A 9 6.71 5.58 -15.54
N GLU A 10 5.98 5.27 -16.61
CA GLU A 10 5.74 6.13 -17.77
C GLU A 10 4.50 7.04 -17.62
N ALA A 11 3.73 6.91 -16.54
CA ALA A 11 2.46 7.60 -16.36
C ALA A 11 2.60 9.13 -16.34
N VAL A 12 3.73 9.62 -15.84
CA VAL A 12 4.09 11.04 -15.81
C VAL A 12 5.54 11.20 -16.27
N PRO A 13 5.90 12.37 -16.84
CA PRO A 13 7.29 12.66 -17.17
C PRO A 13 8.21 12.53 -15.94
N VAL A 14 9.45 12.13 -16.18
CA VAL A 14 10.46 12.01 -15.12
C VAL A 14 10.64 13.36 -14.41
N GLY A 15 10.61 13.33 -13.08
CA GLY A 15 10.76 14.52 -12.24
C GLY A 15 9.45 15.23 -11.89
N THR A 16 8.36 15.00 -12.64
CA THR A 16 7.04 15.61 -12.38
C THR A 16 6.45 15.16 -11.04
N GLY A 17 6.61 13.87 -10.72
CA GLY A 17 6.05 13.29 -9.50
C GLY A 17 7.07 13.00 -8.40
N ALA A 18 6.56 12.83 -7.19
CA ALA A 18 7.33 12.35 -6.06
C ALA A 18 6.44 11.59 -5.05
N MET A 19 7.10 10.94 -4.09
CA MET A 19 6.46 10.39 -2.91
C MET A 19 7.25 10.78 -1.66
N ALA A 20 6.55 10.86 -0.52
CA ALA A 20 7.18 11.08 0.77
C ALA A 20 6.51 10.23 1.86
N ALA A 21 7.26 9.89 2.90
CA ALA A 21 6.73 9.29 4.11
C ALA A 21 6.59 10.34 5.21
N LEU A 22 5.41 10.40 5.83
CA LEU A 22 5.09 11.18 7.02
C LEU A 22 5.02 10.23 8.22
N LEU A 23 5.90 10.44 9.20
CA LEU A 23 6.01 9.61 10.40
C LEU A 23 5.52 10.37 11.63
N GLY A 24 4.74 9.71 12.46
CA GLY A 24 4.20 10.24 13.71
C GLY A 24 2.88 10.98 13.58
N VAL A 25 2.25 10.98 12.41
CA VAL A 25 0.91 11.56 12.18
C VAL A 25 -0.11 10.48 11.87
N ASP A 26 -1.37 10.73 12.21
CA ASP A 26 -2.50 9.90 11.80
C ASP A 26 -2.97 10.23 10.36
N LEU A 27 -3.96 9.48 9.88
CA LEU A 27 -4.52 9.64 8.53
C LEU A 27 -5.13 11.03 8.34
N ALA A 28 -5.97 11.48 9.27
CA ALA A 28 -6.67 12.75 9.17
C ALA A 28 -5.69 13.94 9.06
N THR A 29 -4.62 13.90 9.86
CA THR A 29 -3.54 14.91 9.81
C THR A 29 -2.80 14.85 8.48
N ALA A 30 -2.49 13.65 7.97
CA ALA A 30 -1.83 13.51 6.67
C ALA A 30 -2.70 14.02 5.50
N GLU A 31 -4.02 13.78 5.55
CA GLU A 31 -4.99 14.30 4.59
C GLU A 31 -5.05 15.83 4.65
N GLN A 32 -5.09 16.42 5.84
CA GLN A 32 -5.05 17.86 6.02
C GLN A 32 -3.76 18.48 5.45
N VAL A 33 -2.61 17.87 5.75
CA VAL A 33 -1.30 18.30 5.21
C VAL A 33 -1.33 18.29 3.67
N CYS A 34 -1.89 17.24 3.05
CA CYS A 34 -2.02 17.16 1.60
C CYS A 34 -2.94 18.26 1.05
N ALA A 35 -4.11 18.48 1.67
CA ALA A 35 -5.06 19.48 1.23
C ALA A 35 -4.46 20.90 1.25
N GLU A 36 -3.72 21.25 2.31
CA GLU A 36 -3.05 22.55 2.44
C GLU A 36 -1.89 22.71 1.44
N ALA A 37 -1.17 21.61 1.15
CA ALA A 37 -0.03 21.61 0.24
C ALA A 37 -0.44 21.58 -1.24
N ALA A 38 -1.64 21.11 -1.57
CA ALA A 38 -2.11 20.93 -2.94
C ALA A 38 -1.98 22.20 -3.78
N GLN A 39 -2.57 23.32 -3.37
CA GLN A 39 -2.44 24.62 -4.04
C GLN A 39 -2.65 24.56 -5.57
N GLY A 40 -3.65 23.79 -6.01
CA GLY A 40 -3.95 23.57 -7.43
C GLY A 40 -3.21 22.40 -8.08
N GLU A 41 -2.23 21.80 -7.40
CA GLU A 41 -1.54 20.58 -7.81
C GLU A 41 -2.08 19.35 -7.08
N VAL A 42 -1.95 18.17 -7.69
CA VAL A 42 -2.25 16.88 -7.05
C VAL A 42 -1.22 16.55 -5.98
N VAL A 43 -1.69 16.27 -4.76
CA VAL A 43 -0.98 15.53 -3.70
C VAL A 43 -2.03 14.85 -2.81
N GLY A 44 -1.76 13.63 -2.37
CA GLY A 44 -2.67 12.89 -1.50
C GLY A 44 -2.01 11.70 -0.84
N VAL A 45 -2.74 11.04 0.04
CA VAL A 45 -2.32 9.80 0.69
C VAL A 45 -2.16 8.70 -0.37
N ALA A 46 -1.02 8.01 -0.33
CA ALA A 46 -0.67 6.92 -1.23
C ALA A 46 -0.63 5.56 -0.49
N ASN A 47 -0.16 5.53 0.76
CA ASN A 47 -0.13 4.32 1.57
C ASN A 47 -0.45 4.62 3.03
N ILE A 48 -1.35 3.82 3.61
CA ILE A 48 -1.66 3.81 5.04
C ILE A 48 -1.01 2.54 5.60
N ASN A 49 0.27 2.64 5.99
CA ASN A 49 1.12 1.47 6.25
C ASN A 49 1.01 0.96 7.69
N SER A 50 0.87 1.84 8.66
CA SER A 50 0.61 1.51 10.07
C SER A 50 0.14 2.77 10.78
N PRO A 51 -0.40 2.67 12.01
CA PRO A 51 -0.55 3.83 12.88
C PRO A 51 0.75 4.64 12.92
N GLY A 52 0.67 5.95 12.64
CA GLY A 52 1.82 6.83 12.62
C GLY A 52 2.77 6.69 11.43
N GLN A 53 2.46 5.94 10.37
CA GLN A 53 3.29 5.82 9.18
C GLN A 53 2.44 5.88 7.90
N ILE A 54 2.40 7.06 7.27
CA ILE A 54 1.63 7.35 6.06
C ILE A 54 2.59 7.74 4.93
N ALA A 55 2.39 7.22 3.72
CA ALA A 55 3.05 7.74 2.53
C ALA A 55 2.09 8.62 1.74
N ILE A 56 2.60 9.70 1.16
CA ILE A 56 1.89 10.62 0.28
C ILE A 56 2.55 10.62 -1.11
N ALA A 57 1.79 10.95 -2.14
CA ALA A 57 2.27 11.03 -3.52
C ALA A 57 1.53 12.11 -4.32
N GLY A 58 2.17 12.64 -5.35
CA GLY A 58 1.60 13.68 -6.21
C GLY A 58 2.64 14.37 -7.05
N HIS A 59 2.33 15.61 -7.48
CA HIS A 59 3.31 16.50 -8.08
C HIS A 59 4.43 16.78 -7.09
N ARG A 60 5.66 16.80 -7.59
CA ARG A 60 6.87 16.98 -6.78
C ARG A 60 6.78 18.21 -5.87
N ALA A 61 6.43 19.37 -6.44
CA ALA A 61 6.37 20.62 -5.68
C ALA A 61 5.32 20.55 -4.55
N ALA A 62 4.16 19.95 -4.81
CA ALA A 62 3.13 19.74 -3.79
C ALA A 62 3.57 18.77 -2.67
N VAL A 63 4.28 17.69 -3.01
CA VAL A 63 4.84 16.75 -2.02
C VAL A 63 5.92 17.43 -1.18
N GLU A 64 6.78 18.25 -1.79
CA GLU A 64 7.81 19.01 -1.09
C GLU A 64 7.20 20.03 -0.11
N ARG A 65 6.15 20.75 -0.52
CA ARG A 65 5.36 21.61 0.39
C ARG A 65 4.74 20.83 1.54
N ALA A 66 4.15 19.67 1.26
CA ALA A 66 3.56 18.81 2.28
C ALA A 66 4.60 18.36 3.32
N VAL A 67 5.79 17.95 2.86
CA VAL A 67 6.91 17.57 3.74
C VAL A 67 7.38 18.73 4.60
N ALA A 68 7.51 19.94 4.03
CA ALA A 68 7.90 21.13 4.77
C ALA A 68 6.85 21.55 5.83
N GLY A 69 5.56 21.40 5.51
CA GLY A 69 4.45 21.75 6.41
C GLY A 69 4.13 20.69 7.48
N ALA A 70 4.51 19.43 7.25
CA ALA A 70 4.11 18.31 8.10
C ALA A 70 4.60 18.44 9.56
N THR A 71 5.79 19.00 9.80
CA THR A 71 6.32 19.18 11.16
C THR A 71 5.44 20.10 12.01
N ALA A 72 4.90 21.16 11.41
CA ALA A 72 3.98 22.09 12.10
C ALA A 72 2.64 21.42 12.48
N ARG A 73 2.33 20.27 11.86
CA ARG A 73 1.15 19.45 12.13
C ARG A 73 1.46 18.22 13.00
N GLY A 74 2.64 18.18 13.63
CA GLY A 74 2.99 17.13 14.59
C GLY A 74 3.72 15.92 13.99
N ALA A 75 4.12 15.96 12.72
CA ALA A 75 5.00 14.92 12.17
C ALA A 75 6.35 14.91 12.91
N LYS A 76 6.74 13.73 13.38
CA LYS A 76 8.04 13.49 14.02
C LYS A 76 9.17 13.50 13.00
N LYS A 77 8.90 13.01 11.79
CA LYS A 77 9.85 12.96 10.68
C LYS A 77 9.11 12.87 9.36
N SER A 78 9.58 13.61 8.37
CA SER A 78 9.07 13.55 6.99
C SER A 78 10.25 13.30 6.04
N VAL A 79 10.10 12.36 5.12
CA VAL A 79 11.22 11.90 4.26
C VAL A 79 10.75 11.76 2.82
N MET A 80 11.44 12.43 1.90
CA MET A 80 11.29 12.17 0.46
C MET A 80 11.78 10.76 0.13
N LEU A 81 10.95 9.99 -0.57
CA LEU A 81 11.30 8.61 -0.94
C LEU A 81 12.13 8.60 -2.24
N PRO A 82 13.11 7.68 -2.37
CA PRO A 82 13.97 7.57 -3.55
C PRO A 82 13.22 6.87 -4.70
N VAL A 83 12.11 7.45 -5.15
CA VAL A 83 11.27 6.96 -6.24
C VAL A 83 11.03 8.08 -7.25
N SER A 84 10.90 7.71 -8.52
CA SER A 84 10.79 8.65 -9.64
C SER A 84 9.36 8.89 -10.12
N ALA A 85 8.38 8.12 -9.61
CA ALA A 85 6.97 8.22 -10.00
C ALA A 85 6.04 8.35 -8.77
N PRO A 86 4.90 9.06 -8.89
CA PRO A 86 3.97 9.31 -7.80
C PRO A 86 2.91 8.20 -7.72
N PHE A 87 3.31 7.02 -7.23
CA PHE A 87 2.44 5.86 -7.18
C PHE A 87 1.22 6.06 -6.27
N HIS A 88 0.11 5.37 -6.59
CA HIS A 88 -1.10 5.34 -5.77
C HIS A 88 -1.78 6.70 -5.55
N CYS A 89 -1.66 7.61 -6.52
CA CYS A 89 -2.40 8.87 -6.55
C CYS A 89 -3.07 9.09 -7.91
N ALA A 90 -3.88 10.16 -8.02
CA ALA A 90 -4.65 10.49 -9.21
C ALA A 90 -3.80 10.62 -10.50
N LEU A 91 -2.51 10.98 -10.37
CA LEU A 91 -1.59 11.06 -11.51
C LEU A 91 -1.32 9.71 -12.19
N MET A 92 -1.64 8.59 -11.54
CA MET A 92 -1.49 7.25 -12.11
C MET A 92 -2.68 6.80 -12.97
N LYS A 93 -3.70 7.64 -13.16
CA LYS A 93 -4.87 7.29 -13.99
C LYS A 93 -4.50 6.80 -15.40
N PRO A 94 -3.55 7.41 -16.14
CA PRO A 94 -3.13 6.89 -17.45
C PRO A 94 -2.54 5.47 -17.38
N ALA A 95 -1.81 5.14 -16.31
CA ALA A 95 -1.29 3.79 -16.10
C ALA A 95 -2.40 2.78 -15.79
N ALA A 96 -3.42 3.19 -15.05
CA ALA A 96 -4.59 2.36 -14.75
C ALA A 96 -5.35 2.01 -16.05
N ASP A 97 -5.56 2.97 -16.94
CA ASP A 97 -6.27 2.75 -18.21
C ASP A 97 -5.49 1.80 -19.13
N ARG A 98 -4.17 1.97 -19.23
CA ARG A 98 -3.30 1.02 -19.95
C ARG A 98 -3.32 -0.38 -19.34
N LEU A 99 -3.33 -0.47 -18.00
CA LEU A 99 -3.42 -1.76 -17.32
C LEU A 99 -4.77 -2.45 -17.57
N ALA A 100 -5.87 -1.70 -17.61
CA ALA A 100 -7.20 -2.24 -17.86
C ALA A 100 -7.25 -2.98 -19.21
N ALA A 101 -6.76 -2.36 -20.28
CA ALA A 101 -6.69 -2.97 -21.60
C ALA A 101 -5.88 -4.28 -21.62
N GLU A 102 -4.87 -4.40 -20.76
CA GLU A 102 -4.07 -5.62 -20.64
C GLU A 102 -4.74 -6.70 -19.81
N LEU A 103 -5.41 -6.31 -18.73
CA LEU A 103 -6.14 -7.26 -17.90
C LEU A 103 -7.33 -7.88 -18.62
N GLU A 104 -7.94 -7.19 -19.60
CA GLU A 104 -8.97 -7.79 -20.45
C GLU A 104 -8.51 -9.09 -21.11
N ARG A 105 -7.22 -9.16 -21.50
CA ARG A 105 -6.63 -10.30 -22.20
C ARG A 105 -6.18 -11.43 -21.27
N VAL A 106 -6.25 -11.21 -19.95
CA VAL A 106 -5.84 -12.18 -18.93
C VAL A 106 -7.06 -12.99 -18.47
N PRO A 107 -7.06 -14.33 -18.61
CA PRO A 107 -8.09 -15.16 -18.00
C PRO A 107 -7.95 -15.10 -16.47
N VAL A 108 -9.06 -14.88 -15.78
CA VAL A 108 -9.10 -14.81 -14.31
C VAL A 108 -10.18 -15.75 -13.80
N SER A 109 -9.83 -16.56 -12.81
CA SER A 109 -10.75 -17.44 -12.10
C SER A 109 -11.07 -16.88 -10.73
N ALA A 110 -12.19 -17.33 -10.15
CA ALA A 110 -12.54 -16.98 -8.78
C ALA A 110 -11.41 -17.41 -7.82
N PRO A 111 -10.99 -16.55 -6.88
CA PRO A 111 -9.98 -16.90 -5.89
C PRO A 111 -10.43 -18.10 -5.05
N ARG A 112 -9.60 -19.14 -4.96
CA ARG A 112 -9.85 -20.28 -4.03
C ARG A 112 -9.68 -19.87 -2.57
N ILE A 113 -8.83 -18.87 -2.33
CA ILE A 113 -8.62 -18.21 -1.05
C ILE A 113 -9.05 -16.77 -1.26
N ALA A 114 -9.96 -16.29 -0.41
CA ALA A 114 -10.47 -14.93 -0.51
C ALA A 114 -9.34 -13.91 -0.35
N VAL A 115 -9.43 -12.78 -1.08
CA VAL A 115 -8.37 -11.76 -1.11
C VAL A 115 -8.90 -10.45 -0.55
N VAL A 116 -8.31 -9.96 0.54
CA VAL A 116 -8.57 -8.60 1.02
C VAL A 116 -7.87 -7.59 0.11
N ARG A 117 -8.61 -6.63 -0.44
CA ARG A 117 -8.13 -5.70 -1.47
C ARG A 117 -7.71 -4.35 -0.91
N ASN A 118 -6.59 -3.82 -1.40
CA ASN A 118 -5.95 -2.60 -0.88
C ASN A 118 -6.80 -1.32 -0.99
N VAL A 119 -7.77 -1.27 -1.90
CA VAL A 119 -8.53 -0.05 -2.23
C VAL A 119 -9.47 0.36 -1.09
N ASP A 120 -10.12 -0.62 -0.46
CA ASP A 120 -11.20 -0.40 0.52
C ASP A 120 -11.24 -1.45 1.65
N ALA A 121 -10.24 -2.35 1.70
CA ALA A 121 -10.22 -3.52 2.59
C ALA A 121 -11.45 -4.46 2.43
N GLY A 122 -12.12 -4.41 1.28
CA GLY A 122 -13.13 -5.37 0.88
C GLY A 122 -12.55 -6.76 0.61
N VAL A 123 -13.38 -7.79 0.71
CA VAL A 123 -12.98 -9.17 0.43
C VAL A 123 -13.45 -9.54 -0.97
N THR A 124 -12.52 -10.01 -1.80
CA THR A 124 -12.76 -10.45 -3.17
C THR A 124 -12.89 -11.96 -3.19
N THR A 125 -14.02 -12.47 -3.67
CA THR A 125 -14.32 -13.91 -3.75
C THR A 125 -14.72 -14.36 -5.15
N THR A 126 -15.03 -13.42 -6.05
CA THR A 126 -15.47 -13.72 -7.41
C THR A 126 -14.44 -13.30 -8.46
N ALA A 127 -14.51 -13.88 -9.65
CA ALA A 127 -13.58 -13.56 -10.74
C ALA A 127 -13.78 -12.13 -11.28
N ASP A 128 -15.04 -11.71 -11.41
CA ASP A 128 -15.42 -10.44 -12.04
C ASP A 128 -14.98 -9.21 -11.22
N GLU A 129 -14.77 -9.39 -9.92
CA GLU A 129 -14.25 -8.35 -9.04
C GLU A 129 -12.75 -8.10 -9.22
N VAL A 130 -11.97 -9.12 -9.60
CA VAL A 130 -10.50 -9.05 -9.54
C VAL A 130 -9.94 -7.95 -10.46
N LYS A 131 -10.33 -7.93 -11.73
CA LYS A 131 -9.76 -6.98 -12.71
C LYS A 131 -10.11 -5.52 -12.34
N PRO A 132 -11.38 -5.15 -12.05
CA PRO A 132 -11.73 -3.79 -11.61
C PRO A 132 -10.86 -3.28 -10.46
N PHE A 133 -10.65 -4.10 -9.42
CA PHE A 133 -9.86 -3.66 -8.26
C PHE A 133 -8.36 -3.56 -8.55
N LEU A 134 -7.81 -4.43 -9.37
CA LEU A 134 -6.41 -4.31 -9.80
C LEU A 134 -6.16 -3.03 -10.61
N VAL A 135 -7.11 -2.63 -11.46
CA VAL A 135 -7.07 -1.36 -12.20
C VAL A 135 -7.18 -0.18 -11.23
N GLN A 136 -8.19 -0.19 -10.36
CA GLN A 136 -8.44 0.90 -9.42
C GLN A 136 -7.26 1.13 -8.46
N GLN A 137 -6.59 0.06 -8.01
CA GLN A 137 -5.45 0.11 -7.09
C GLN A 137 -4.28 0.95 -7.64
N VAL A 138 -4.10 1.04 -8.95
CA VAL A 138 -2.97 1.77 -9.56
C VAL A 138 -2.99 3.26 -9.19
N ALA A 139 -4.18 3.85 -9.12
CA ALA A 139 -4.40 5.27 -8.87
C ALA A 139 -5.13 5.56 -7.54
N SER A 140 -5.21 4.56 -6.66
CA SER A 140 -5.88 4.66 -5.35
C SER A 140 -4.90 4.38 -4.21
N PRO A 141 -5.13 4.94 -3.01
CA PRO A 141 -4.32 4.66 -1.84
C PRO A 141 -4.29 3.17 -1.49
N VAL A 142 -3.17 2.70 -0.94
CA VAL A 142 -3.03 1.36 -0.36
C VAL A 142 -3.40 1.40 1.12
N ARG A 143 -4.57 0.85 1.47
CA ARG A 143 -5.11 0.82 2.84
C ARG A 143 -4.61 -0.42 3.61
N TRP A 144 -3.30 -0.53 3.79
CA TRP A 144 -2.69 -1.72 4.40
C TRP A 144 -3.14 -1.94 5.85
N THR A 145 -3.18 -0.88 6.67
CA THR A 145 -3.72 -0.92 8.03
C THR A 145 -5.10 -1.58 8.08
N ASP A 146 -6.04 -1.04 7.30
CA ASP A 146 -7.41 -1.54 7.22
C ASP A 146 -7.48 -2.99 6.70
N CYS A 147 -6.59 -3.37 5.77
CA CYS A 147 -6.51 -4.74 5.27
C CYS A 147 -6.09 -5.72 6.38
N THR A 148 -5.10 -5.35 7.20
CA THR A 148 -4.65 -6.22 8.31
C THR A 148 -5.71 -6.33 9.41
N GLU A 149 -6.38 -5.23 9.76
CA GLU A 149 -7.50 -5.24 10.70
C GLU A 149 -8.69 -6.06 10.16
N ARG A 150 -8.95 -5.99 8.85
CA ARG A 150 -9.93 -6.86 8.20
C ARG A 150 -9.57 -8.32 8.35
N LEU A 151 -8.32 -8.70 8.05
CA LEU A 151 -7.87 -10.09 8.18
C LEU A 151 -8.02 -10.61 9.62
N GLN A 152 -7.71 -9.79 10.62
CA GLN A 152 -7.92 -10.16 12.03
C GLN A 152 -9.40 -10.37 12.36
N ARG A 153 -10.29 -9.49 11.87
CA ARG A 153 -11.75 -9.63 12.03
C ARG A 153 -12.30 -10.90 11.35
N GLU A 154 -11.69 -11.33 10.25
CA GLU A 154 -12.02 -12.60 9.57
C GLU A 154 -11.41 -13.84 10.28
N GLY A 155 -10.76 -13.65 11.44
CA GLY A 155 -10.28 -14.74 12.30
C GLY A 155 -8.81 -15.14 12.10
N ALA A 156 -8.02 -14.37 11.36
CA ALA A 156 -6.60 -14.66 11.19
C ALA A 156 -5.84 -14.49 12.53
N THR A 157 -5.18 -15.56 13.00
CA THR A 157 -4.38 -15.58 14.24
C THR A 157 -2.87 -15.72 13.99
N ALA A 158 -2.47 -15.94 12.74
CA ALA A 158 -1.09 -16.00 12.30
C ALA A 158 -0.96 -15.40 10.89
N PHE A 159 0.13 -14.70 10.65
CA PHE A 159 0.42 -14.00 9.41
C PHE A 159 1.79 -14.43 8.89
N LEU A 160 1.85 -14.72 7.60
CA LEU A 160 3.07 -15.10 6.89
C LEU A 160 3.37 -14.03 5.82
N GLU A 161 4.50 -13.34 5.96
CA GLU A 161 5.05 -12.48 4.91
C GLU A 161 5.88 -13.36 3.98
N VAL A 162 5.37 -13.60 2.76
CA VAL A 162 6.04 -14.44 1.76
C VAL A 162 6.77 -13.56 0.76
N GLY A 163 8.11 -13.67 0.75
CA GLY A 163 9.00 -12.83 -0.06
C GLY A 163 10.17 -12.28 0.76
N PRO A 164 11.12 -11.59 0.11
CA PRO A 164 12.33 -11.11 0.75
C PRO A 164 12.07 -10.03 1.80
N GLY A 165 12.81 -10.10 2.90
CA GLY A 165 12.75 -9.12 3.98
C GLY A 165 11.62 -9.36 4.99
N ARG A 166 11.28 -8.29 5.72
CA ARG A 166 10.39 -8.37 6.90
C ARG A 166 9.54 -7.10 7.13
N VAL A 167 9.30 -6.35 6.05
CA VAL A 167 8.67 -5.03 6.14
C VAL A 167 7.22 -5.16 6.58
N LEU A 168 6.45 -6.03 5.93
CA LEU A 168 5.03 -6.23 6.22
C LEU A 168 4.83 -6.79 7.63
N THR A 169 5.70 -7.71 8.07
CA THR A 169 5.70 -8.24 9.45
C THR A 169 5.96 -7.12 10.46
N GLY A 170 6.86 -6.19 10.15
CA GLY A 170 7.11 -5.01 10.99
C GLY A 170 5.91 -4.07 11.07
N LEU A 171 5.25 -3.80 9.94
CA LEU A 171 4.04 -2.97 9.88
C LEU A 171 2.86 -3.62 10.61
N LEU A 172 2.69 -4.92 10.44
CA LEU A 172 1.68 -5.73 11.10
C LEU A 172 1.78 -5.61 12.64
N LYS A 173 2.99 -5.77 13.20
CA LYS A 173 3.23 -5.67 14.65
C LYS A 173 3.03 -4.26 15.22
N ARG A 174 3.00 -3.22 14.38
CA ARG A 174 2.66 -1.85 14.79
C ARG A 174 1.16 -1.57 14.70
N THR A 175 0.41 -2.43 14.02
CA THR A 175 -1.02 -2.24 13.72
C THR A 175 -1.87 -3.11 14.62
N LEU A 176 -1.50 -4.39 14.78
CA LEU A 176 -2.28 -5.36 15.54
C LEU A 176 -1.50 -5.84 16.77
N ASP A 177 -2.15 -5.80 17.93
CA ASP A 177 -1.60 -6.33 19.17
C ASP A 177 -1.72 -7.86 19.22
N GLY A 178 -0.72 -8.52 19.81
CA GLY A 178 -0.76 -9.96 20.10
C GLY A 178 -0.70 -10.90 18.90
N VAL A 179 -0.46 -10.41 17.68
CA VAL A 179 -0.43 -11.24 16.47
C VAL A 179 0.90 -11.97 16.27
N ARG A 180 0.81 -13.20 15.76
CA ARG A 180 1.97 -14.02 15.35
C ARG A 180 2.31 -13.70 13.89
N GLY A 181 3.45 -13.05 13.66
CA GLY A 181 3.92 -12.68 12.33
C GLY A 181 5.29 -13.30 12.01
N HIS A 182 5.41 -13.99 10.88
CA HIS A 182 6.62 -14.66 10.42
C HIS A 182 6.97 -14.25 8.99
N SER A 183 8.25 -14.03 8.71
CA SER A 183 8.75 -13.78 7.34
C SER A 183 9.31 -15.07 6.74
N VAL A 184 9.03 -15.30 5.46
CA VAL A 184 9.42 -16.48 4.69
C VAL A 184 10.05 -16.04 3.38
N GLU A 185 11.37 -16.13 3.27
CA GLU A 185 12.15 -15.72 2.10
C GLU A 185 13.02 -16.84 1.51
N ASP A 186 13.17 -17.95 2.23
CA ASP A 186 13.98 -19.11 1.86
C ASP A 186 13.40 -20.41 2.48
N PRO A 187 13.91 -21.60 2.11
CA PRO A 187 13.42 -22.86 2.68
C PRO A 187 13.56 -22.97 4.20
N ALA A 188 14.63 -22.42 4.78
CA ALA A 188 14.87 -22.50 6.22
C ALA A 188 13.88 -21.65 7.03
N SER A 189 13.53 -20.46 6.54
CA SER A 189 12.51 -19.60 7.12
C SER A 189 11.10 -20.17 6.94
N LEU A 190 10.83 -20.87 5.83
CA LEU A 190 9.59 -21.61 5.62
C LEU A 190 9.39 -22.70 6.69
N GLU A 191 10.40 -23.54 6.92
CA GLU A 191 10.33 -24.60 7.94
C GLU A 191 10.03 -24.04 9.33
N LYS A 192 10.72 -22.96 9.70
CA LYS A 192 10.48 -22.27 10.98
C LYS A 192 9.07 -21.70 11.08
N ALA A 193 8.56 -21.09 10.02
CA ALA A 193 7.21 -20.53 9.99
C ALA A 193 6.14 -21.63 10.11
N VAL A 194 6.31 -22.74 9.38
CA VAL A 194 5.39 -23.90 9.45
C VAL A 194 5.36 -24.47 10.86
N ALA A 195 6.53 -24.70 11.47
CA ALA A 195 6.62 -25.20 12.84
C ALA A 195 5.95 -24.26 13.86
N ALA A 196 6.14 -22.94 13.71
CA ALA A 196 5.54 -21.96 14.62
C ALA A 196 4.00 -21.87 14.47
N VAL A 197 3.48 -22.02 13.26
CA VAL A 197 2.02 -22.00 13.01
C VAL A 197 1.37 -23.30 13.49
N GLN A 198 1.99 -24.45 13.24
CA GLN A 198 1.47 -25.77 13.65
C GLN A 198 1.61 -26.04 15.15
N GLY A 199 2.71 -25.59 15.76
CA GLY A 199 3.00 -25.82 17.19
C GLY A 199 2.18 -24.95 18.15
N GLY A 200 1.43 -23.97 17.66
CA GLY A 200 0.57 -23.11 18.48
C GLY A 200 -0.91 -23.51 18.48
N ALA A 201 -1.22 -24.78 18.18
CA ALA A 201 -2.55 -25.38 18.30
C ALA A 201 -2.72 -26.19 19.61
N GLY A 202 -2.00 -25.80 20.67
CA GLY A 202 -2.08 -26.38 22.01
C GLY A 202 -2.72 -25.41 23.00
#